data_AF-A0A534II70-F1
#
_entry.id   AF-A0A534II70-F1
#
_cell.length_a   1.000
_cell.length_b   1.000
_cell.length_c   1.000
_cell.angle_alpha   90.00
_cell.angle_beta   90.00
_cell.angle_gamma   90.00
#
_symmetry.space_group_name_H-M   'P 1'
#
loop_
_entity.id
_entity.type
_entity.pdbx_description
1 polymer ?
#
loop_
_entity_poly.entity_id
_entity_poly.type
_entity_poly.pdbx_seq_one_letter_code
_entity_poly.pdbx_strand_id
1 'polypeptide(L)'
;MPTWVKSFKAATAVVVFGLLWALIGLVVLVGGLYLMGLPVLGGIGLAPATPGIGGFVLGAVVTVVGLAIMLLGFLASFLKVTVESVVDEVKSLRM
;
A
#
# COMPACT_ATOMS: atom_id res chain seq x y z
N MET A 1 -2.02 28.37 14.58
CA MET A 1 -2.87 28.00 13.43
C MET A 1 -2.02 27.24 12.43
N PRO A 2 -2.43 26.04 12.01
CA PRO A 2 -1.72 25.32 10.97
C PRO A 2 -1.75 26.19 9.72
N THR A 3 -0.57 26.57 9.23
CA THR A 3 -0.50 27.26 7.94
C THR A 3 -0.90 26.26 6.86
N TRP A 4 -1.67 26.70 5.87
CA TRP A 4 -2.07 25.88 4.72
C TRP A 4 -0.90 25.09 4.12
N VAL A 5 0.30 25.70 4.11
CA VAL A 5 1.55 25.07 3.64
C VAL A 5 1.95 23.85 4.48
N LYS A 6 1.79 23.88 5.81
CA LYS A 6 2.10 22.73 6.69
C LYS A 6 1.15 21.56 6.45
N SER A 7 -0.14 21.84 6.31
CA SER A 7 -1.15 20.81 6.02
C SER A 7 -0.92 20.16 4.64
N PHE A 8 -0.56 20.96 3.62
CA PHE A 8 -0.20 20.43 2.31
C PHE A 8 1.06 19.54 2.34
N LYS A 9 2.08 19.94 3.11
CA LYS A 9 3.30 19.14 3.26
C LYS A 9 3.01 17.80 3.93
N ALA A 10 2.19 17.78 4.98
CA ALA A 10 1.76 16.56 5.65
C ALA A 10 0.95 15.65 4.72
N ALA A 11 -0.03 16.20 3.98
CA ALA A 11 -0.80 15.44 3.00
C ALA A 11 0.08 14.84 1.90
N THR A 12 1.05 15.61 1.39
CA THR A 12 2.00 15.14 0.38
C THR A 12 2.85 13.99 0.90
N ALA A 13 3.31 14.05 2.16
CA ALA A 13 4.05 12.95 2.77
C ALA A 13 3.21 11.66 2.85
N VAL A 14 1.94 11.77 3.26
CA VAL A 14 1.02 10.60 3.28
C VAL A 14 0.86 10.00 1.89
N VAL A 15 0.69 10.83 0.85
CA VAL A 15 0.54 10.36 -0.54
C VAL A 15 1.80 9.66 -1.01
N VAL A 16 2.99 10.21 -0.77
CA VAL A 16 4.27 9.61 -1.19
C VAL A 16 4.48 8.25 -0.52
N PHE A 17 4.27 8.16 0.79
CA PHE A 17 4.36 6.87 1.48
C PHE A 17 3.25 5.90 1.05
N GLY A 18 2.04 6.41 0.78
CA GLY A 18 0.94 5.62 0.23
C GLY A 18 1.30 5.00 -1.13
N LEU A 19 1.96 5.75 -2.01
CA LEU A 19 2.45 5.25 -3.29
C LEU A 19 3.51 4.16 -3.11
N LEU A 20 4.39 4.27 -2.12
CA LEU A 20 5.38 3.23 -1.81
C LEU A 20 4.69 1.93 -1.37
N TRP A 21 3.70 2.00 -0.46
CA TRP A 21 2.93 0.83 -0.05
C TRP A 21 2.08 0.25 -1.18
N ALA A 22 1.52 1.10 -2.03
CA ALA A 22 0.81 0.68 -3.22
C ALA A 22 1.72 -0.09 -4.17
N LEU A 23 2.95 0.37 -4.42
CA LEU A 23 3.93 -0.32 -5.26
C LEU A 23 4.34 -1.68 -4.66
N ILE A 24 4.67 -1.72 -3.37
CA ILE A 24 5.03 -2.96 -2.68
C ILE A 24 3.88 -3.96 -2.72
N GLY A 25 2.67 -3.53 -2.36
CA GLY A 25 1.48 -4.36 -2.41
C GLY A 25 1.14 -4.81 -3.82
N LEU A 26 1.40 -3.97 -4.84
CA LEU A 26 1.13 -4.29 -6.24
C LEU A 26 2.03 -5.42 -6.72
N VAL A 27 3.31 -5.40 -6.36
CA VAL A 27 4.25 -6.49 -6.67
C VAL A 27 3.77 -7.81 -6.04
N VAL A 28 3.34 -7.77 -4.78
CA VAL A 28 2.82 -8.97 -4.09
C VAL A 28 1.52 -9.46 -4.71
N LEU A 29 0.61 -8.53 -5.04
CA LEU A 29 -0.67 -8.83 -5.69
C LEU A 29 -0.44 -9.47 -7.06
N VAL A 30 0.47 -8.92 -7.86
CA VAL A 30 0.85 -9.45 -9.16
C VAL A 30 1.40 -10.87 -9.02
N GLY A 31 2.26 -11.12 -8.03
CA GLY A 31 2.76 -12.46 -7.70
C GLY A 31 1.65 -13.43 -7.30
N GLY A 32 0.69 -12.98 -6.48
CA GLY A 32 -0.47 -13.77 -6.08
C GLY A 32 -1.34 -14.17 -7.27
N LEU A 33 -1.69 -13.20 -8.13
CA LEU A 33 -2.47 -13.46 -9.35
C LEU A 33 -1.74 -14.39 -10.32
N TYR A 34 -0.42 -14.26 -10.45
CA TYR A 34 0.41 -15.15 -11.26
C TYR A 34 0.35 -16.60 -10.75
N LEU A 35 0.47 -16.81 -9.43
CA LEU A 35 0.32 -18.14 -8.81
C LEU A 35 -1.08 -18.74 -9.03
N MET A 36 -2.10 -17.91 -9.15
CA MET A 36 -3.48 -18.32 -9.46
C MET A 36 -3.72 -18.62 -10.94
N GLY A 37 -2.74 -18.42 -11.83
CA GLY A 37 -2.92 -18.68 -13.26
C GLY A 37 -3.62 -17.54 -14.00
N LEU A 38 -3.81 -16.38 -13.35
CA LEU A 38 -4.59 -15.28 -13.90
C LEU A 38 -3.71 -14.35 -14.76
N PRO A 39 -4.26 -13.78 -15.84
CA PRO A 39 -3.54 -12.80 -16.65
C PRO A 39 -3.35 -11.50 -15.85
N VAL A 40 -2.10 -11.10 -15.65
CA VAL A 40 -1.77 -9.99 -14.75
C VAL A 40 -1.42 -8.67 -15.49
N LEU A 41 -1.03 -8.74 -16.77
CA LEU A 41 -0.61 -7.58 -17.57
C LEU A 41 -1.21 -7.59 -18.99
N GLY A 42 -2.54 -7.64 -19.10
CA GLY A 42 -3.23 -7.52 -20.39
C GLY A 42 -2.91 -8.64 -21.40
N GLY A 43 -2.47 -9.81 -20.93
CA GLY A 43 -2.16 -10.97 -21.77
C GLY A 43 -0.75 -10.96 -22.39
N ILE A 44 0.09 -9.97 -22.07
CA ILE A 44 1.46 -9.90 -22.60
C ILE A 44 2.37 -10.85 -21.80
N GLY A 45 2.45 -12.10 -22.26
CA GLY A 45 3.72 -12.82 -22.28
C GLY A 45 4.08 -13.78 -21.15
N LEU A 46 3.22 -14.09 -20.18
CA LEU A 46 3.47 -15.16 -19.20
C LEU A 46 2.16 -15.88 -18.83
N ALA A 47 1.67 -16.74 -19.73
CA ALA A 47 0.57 -17.65 -19.38
C ALA A 47 1.11 -18.67 -18.36
N PRO A 48 0.61 -18.69 -17.11
CA PRO A 48 1.12 -19.64 -16.12
C PRO A 48 0.68 -21.05 -16.52
N ALA A 49 1.50 -22.04 -16.20
CA ALA A 49 1.07 -23.44 -16.24
C ALA A 49 -0.23 -23.55 -15.41
N THR A 50 -1.24 -24.26 -15.93
CA THR A 50 -2.53 -24.47 -15.25
C THR A 50 -2.29 -24.84 -13.79
N PRO A 51 -2.59 -23.93 -12.83
CA PRO A 51 -2.26 -24.18 -11.45
C PRO A 51 -3.20 -25.25 -10.89
N GLY A 52 -2.63 -26.25 -10.24
CA GLY A 52 -3.42 -27.16 -9.40
C GLY A 52 -4.07 -26.40 -8.23
N ILE A 53 -5.02 -27.05 -7.56
CA ILE A 53 -5.80 -26.46 -6.44
C ILE A 53 -4.88 -25.80 -5.39
N GLY A 54 -3.74 -26.42 -5.06
CA GLY A 54 -2.78 -25.86 -4.11
C GLY A 54 -2.15 -24.53 -4.55
N GLY A 55 -1.83 -24.39 -5.84
CA GLY A 55 -1.29 -23.13 -6.41
C GLY A 55 -2.32 -22.01 -6.39
N PHE A 56 -3.59 -22.34 -6.70
CA PHE A 56 -4.69 -21.39 -6.61
C PHE A 56 -4.92 -20.89 -5.18
N VAL A 57 -4.95 -21.79 -4.19
CA VAL A 57 -5.16 -21.41 -2.78
C VAL A 57 -4.00 -20.54 -2.27
N LEU A 58 -2.75 -20.92 -2.56
CA LEU A 58 -1.58 -20.13 -2.17
C LEU A 58 -1.62 -18.74 -2.83
N GLY A 59 -1.92 -18.67 -4.12
CA GLY A 59 -2.03 -17.40 -4.84
C GLY A 59 -3.15 -16.51 -4.33
N ALA A 60 -4.29 -17.09 -3.92
CA ALA A 60 -5.38 -16.35 -3.28
C ALA A 60 -4.93 -15.72 -1.96
N VAL A 61 -4.23 -16.48 -1.11
CA VAL A 61 -3.68 -15.97 0.15
C VAL A 61 -2.69 -14.83 -0.10
N VAL A 62 -1.75 -15.03 -1.03
CA VAL A 62 -0.75 -14.01 -1.39
C VAL A 62 -1.41 -12.74 -1.92
N THR A 63 -2.47 -12.88 -2.73
CA THR A 63 -3.24 -11.73 -3.25
C THR A 63 -3.92 -10.95 -2.14
N VAL A 64 -4.56 -11.64 -1.19
CA VAL A 64 -5.17 -11.01 0.00
C VAL A 64 -4.12 -10.28 0.83
N VAL A 65 -2.95 -10.88 1.03
CA VAL A 65 -1.82 -10.24 1.72
C VAL A 65 -1.35 -8.99 0.99
N GLY A 66 -1.23 -9.02 -0.34
CA GLY A 66 -0.88 -7.85 -1.14
C GLY A 66 -1.86 -6.69 -0.95
N LEU A 67 -3.17 -6.97 -0.97
CA LEU A 67 -4.21 -5.98 -0.69
C LEU A 67 -4.14 -5.45 0.75
N ALA A 68 -3.90 -6.34 1.72
CA ALA A 68 -3.74 -5.95 3.12
C ALA A 68 -2.53 -5.02 3.31
N ILE A 69 -1.40 -5.30 2.65
CA ILE A 69 -0.21 -4.43 2.69
C ILE A 69 -0.52 -3.04 2.13
N MET A 70 -1.24 -2.95 1.00
CA MET A 70 -1.62 -1.65 0.44
C MET A 70 -2.48 -0.84 1.43
N LEU A 71 -3.54 -1.45 1.96
CA LEU A 71 -4.49 -0.79 2.84
C LEU A 71 -3.88 -0.43 4.19
N LEU A 72 -3.28 -1.41 4.86
CA LEU A 72 -2.70 -1.24 6.20
C LEU A 72 -1.44 -0.36 6.15
N GLY A 73 -0.63 -0.48 5.11
CA GLY A 73 0.54 0.37 4.90
C GLY A 73 0.13 1.84 4.73
N PHE A 74 -0.88 2.10 3.89
CA PHE A 74 -1.44 3.45 3.74
C PHE A 74 -1.97 4.01 5.06
N LEU A 75 -2.78 3.23 5.79
CA LEU A 75 -3.33 3.61 7.09
C LEU A 75 -2.23 3.89 8.12
N ALA A 76 -1.19 3.06 8.17
CA ALA A 76 -0.05 3.25 9.08
C ALA A 76 0.69 4.56 8.78
N SER A 77 0.94 4.86 7.51
CA SER A 77 1.56 6.11 7.10
C SER A 77 0.67 7.33 7.40
N PHE A 78 -0.63 7.23 7.15
CA PHE A 78 -1.59 8.28 7.48
C PHE A 78 -1.62 8.58 8.99
N LEU A 79 -1.76 7.54 9.82
CA LEU A 79 -1.77 7.68 11.27
C LEU A 79 -0.46 8.29 11.78
N LYS A 80 0.68 7.81 11.29
CA LYS A 80 2.00 8.32 11.68
C LYS A 80 2.13 9.82 11.39
N VAL A 81 1.87 10.26 10.16
CA VAL A 81 2.01 11.67 9.78
C VAL A 81 1.02 12.55 10.53
N THR A 82 -0.20 12.06 10.77
CA THR A 82 -1.21 12.80 11.53
C THR A 82 -0.76 13.00 12.98
N VAL A 83 -0.25 11.95 13.64
CA VAL A 83 0.25 12.03 15.02
C VAL A 83 1.45 12.98 15.11
N GLU A 84 2.41 12.90 14.19
CA GLU A 84 3.56 13.82 14.15
C GLU A 84 3.11 15.28 14.00
N SER A 85 2.17 15.56 13.10
CA SER A 85 1.62 16.90 12.91
C SER A 85 0.93 17.44 14.16
N VAL A 86 0.17 16.61 14.88
CA VAL A 86 -0.52 17.01 16.12
C VAL A 86 0.49 17.29 17.23
N VAL A 87 1.51 16.44 17.37
CA VAL A 87 2.58 16.62 18.37
C VAL A 87 3.35 17.91 18.14
N ASP A 88 3.68 18.21 16.88
CA ASP A 88 4.38 19.45 16.52
C ASP A 88 3.54 20.70 16.81
N GLU A 89 2.22 20.64 16.60
CA GLU A 89 1.31 21.73 16.94
C GLU A 89 1.23 21.94 18.46
N VAL A 90 1.09 20.86 19.25
CA VAL A 90 1.07 20.94 20.71
C VAL A 90 2.37 21.49 21.28
N LYS A 91 3.53 21.08 20.74
CA LYS A 91 4.83 21.63 21.14
C LYS A 91 4.94 23.12 20.84
N SER A 92 4.45 23.55 19.68
CA SER A 92 4.49 24.97 19.29
C SER A 92 3.62 25.89 20.14
N LEU A 93 2.62 25.34 20.85
CA LEU A 93 1.76 26.09 21.78
C LEU A 93 2.32 26.15 23.21
N ARG A 94 3.28 25.29 23.55
CA ARG A 94 3.90 25.22 24.89
C ARG A 94 5.21 26.00 25.01
N MET A 95 5.74 26.51 23.90
CA MET A 95 6.86 27.47 23.87
C MET A 95 6.31 28.86 23.62
#